data_AF-A0A428WWZ8-F1
#
_entry.id   AF-A0A428WWZ8-F1
#
_cell.length_a   1.000
_cell.length_b   1.000
_cell.length_c   1.000
_cell.angle_alpha   90.00
_cell.angle_beta   90.00
_cell.angle_gamma   90.00
#
_symmetry.space_group_name_H-M   'P 1'
#
loop_
_entity.id
_entity.type
_entity.pdbx_description
1 polymer ?
#
loop_
_entity_poly.entity_id
_entity_poly.type
_entity_poly.pdbx_seq_one_letter_code
_entity_poly.pdbx_strand_id
1 'polypeptide(L)'
;MATAYDASETRVRRLPAALRAPLEGRTWREFLYLLLNLPMALVMFVFAVSMTATGLGLLVTFLGIPVLAAALAGCRALGAVERGRARMLLDLDVGAPAPVRPESPGMFAWVGALLKSGVSWRHLLYAVVHFPWAVFGFSVAVSLWTSGWSLLLYPVWFRFLPDGAGPSGIQLYGDGRGNTFYLDTPFEILLTGAVGLLVVLATPWVFRGMTMVDRGLVGGLLGPSRLAARVSELESGRGRVVDTAAADLRRIERDLHDGAQARLVALAMDLGLAKEKLLEDPQAAAKMVDEAHGEVKTALRELRDLARGIHPAILTDRGLGPALSHLAARARTTPGADLPLWLSESSCARRWSDIIRPDAYAHWQDDGLLLPFFLEYDTGSQTLPRVEAKLTGYAAFTTATGGRPALLIHTRTASRDQALRHRLARPAAELGLHVATSSADFTTTSPWGPWWTPLQPGGQRTTLTGLAAHWPGLTSAGGLEPSDADTPLTLPVPPLPPTPEIGP
;
A
#
# COMPACT_ATOMS: atom_id res chain seq x y z
N MET A 1 46.43 -28.11 -20.75
CA MET A 1 45.91 -28.85 -19.58
C MET A 1 44.73 -28.07 -19.04
N ALA A 2 43.54 -28.31 -19.59
CA ALA A 2 42.29 -27.68 -19.19
C ALA A 2 41.34 -28.81 -18.80
N THR A 3 41.08 -28.94 -17.50
CA THR A 3 40.15 -29.93 -16.95
C THR A 3 38.73 -29.43 -17.16
N ALA A 4 38.01 -30.08 -18.09
CA ALA A 4 36.57 -29.99 -18.21
C ALA A 4 35.94 -30.58 -16.94
N TYR A 5 35.23 -29.73 -16.18
CA TYR A 5 34.36 -30.19 -15.10
C TYR A 5 33.01 -30.54 -15.74
N ASP A 6 32.83 -31.83 -16.03
CA ASP A 6 31.59 -32.39 -16.55
C ASP A 6 30.58 -32.48 -15.40
N ALA A 7 29.73 -31.46 -15.28
CA ALA A 7 28.61 -31.46 -14.36
C ALA A 7 27.50 -32.35 -14.96
N SER A 8 27.59 -33.65 -14.70
CA SER A 8 26.49 -34.59 -14.92
C SER A 8 25.36 -34.28 -13.93
N GLU A 9 24.53 -33.29 -14.22
CA GLU A 9 23.23 -33.11 -13.58
C GLU A 9 22.41 -34.37 -13.85
N THR A 10 22.26 -35.20 -12.82
CA THR A 10 21.34 -36.33 -12.79
C THR A 10 19.94 -35.78 -13.01
N ARG A 11 19.47 -35.92 -14.26
CA ARG A 11 18.12 -35.55 -14.68
C ARG A 11 17.14 -36.54 -14.05
N VAL A 12 16.84 -36.36 -12.75
CA VAL A 12 15.85 -37.15 -12.01
C VAL A 12 14.55 -37.08 -12.80
N ARG A 13 14.12 -38.23 -13.33
CA ARG A 13 12.87 -38.39 -14.10
C ARG A 13 11.72 -37.89 -13.22
N ARG A 14 11.30 -36.63 -13.42
CA ARG A 14 10.19 -36.06 -12.68
C ARG A 14 8.92 -36.69 -13.23
N LEU A 15 8.25 -37.54 -12.43
CA LEU A 15 6.90 -38.01 -12.72
C LEU A 15 6.01 -36.80 -13.09
N PRO A 16 5.10 -36.93 -14.08
CA PRO A 16 4.15 -35.89 -14.45
C PRO A 16 3.43 -35.32 -13.23
N ALA A 17 3.27 -33.99 -13.16
CA ALA A 17 2.65 -33.31 -12.02
C ALA A 17 1.26 -33.88 -11.65
N ALA A 18 0.51 -34.36 -12.63
CA ALA A 18 -0.78 -35.02 -12.44
C ALA A 18 -0.70 -36.29 -11.56
N LEU A 19 0.33 -37.11 -11.73
CA LEU A 19 0.49 -38.38 -10.99
C LEU A 19 0.99 -38.16 -9.56
N ARG A 20 1.61 -37.01 -9.27
CA ARG A 20 2.07 -36.66 -7.92
C ARG A 20 1.00 -35.95 -7.10
N ALA A 21 0.02 -35.32 -7.73
CA ALA A 21 -0.96 -34.47 -7.06
C ALA A 21 -1.64 -35.13 -5.83
N PRO A 22 -2.07 -36.41 -5.84
CA PRO A 22 -2.68 -37.03 -4.66
C PRO A 22 -1.71 -37.27 -3.48
N LEU A 23 -0.41 -37.31 -3.76
CA LEU A 23 0.66 -37.57 -2.78
C LEU A 23 1.34 -36.27 -2.31
N GLU A 24 1.00 -35.12 -2.89
CA GLU A 24 1.54 -33.83 -2.48
C GLU A 24 0.96 -33.40 -1.12
N GLY A 25 1.82 -32.90 -0.23
CA GLY A 25 1.40 -32.40 1.09
C GLY A 25 0.37 -31.26 1.01
N ARG A 26 0.29 -30.56 -0.13
CA ARG A 26 -0.73 -29.53 -0.40
C ARG A 26 -2.14 -30.13 -0.44
N THR A 27 -2.35 -31.24 -1.15
CA THR A 27 -3.68 -31.85 -1.26
C THR A 27 -4.17 -32.38 0.08
N TRP A 28 -3.26 -32.91 0.90
CA TRP A 28 -3.59 -33.32 2.26
C TRP A 28 -3.97 -32.15 3.17
N ARG A 29 -3.32 -30.98 3.02
CA ARG A 29 -3.71 -29.76 3.72
C ARG A 29 -5.08 -29.24 3.26
N GLU A 30 -5.35 -29.25 1.96
CA GLU A 30 -6.65 -28.87 1.39
C GLU A 30 -7.76 -29.83 1.83
N PHE A 31 -7.50 -31.14 1.85
CA PHE A 31 -8.43 -32.15 2.37
C PHE A 31 -8.70 -31.96 3.86
N LEU A 32 -7.65 -31.79 4.68
CA LEU A 32 -7.79 -31.54 6.11
C LEU A 32 -8.58 -30.25 6.38
N TYR A 33 -8.38 -29.22 5.56
CA TYR A 33 -9.18 -28.00 5.64
C TYR A 33 -10.67 -28.29 5.38
N LEU A 34 -11.00 -28.99 4.29
CA LEU A 34 -12.40 -29.36 3.97
C LEU A 34 -13.03 -30.27 5.02
N LEU A 35 -12.25 -31.18 5.62
CA LEU A 35 -12.70 -32.04 6.71
C LEU A 35 -13.06 -31.22 7.95
N LEU A 36 -12.22 -30.23 8.29
CA LEU A 36 -12.42 -29.34 9.44
C LEU A 36 -13.46 -28.23 9.17
N ASN A 37 -13.88 -28.01 7.92
CA ASN A 37 -14.92 -27.02 7.59
C ASN A 37 -16.23 -27.35 8.30
N LEU A 38 -16.68 -28.61 8.27
CA LEU A 38 -17.96 -28.99 8.87
C LEU A 38 -18.05 -28.71 10.39
N PRO A 39 -17.13 -29.22 11.24
CA PRO A 39 -17.20 -28.95 12.67
C PRO A 39 -17.04 -27.46 12.99
N MET A 40 -16.16 -26.74 12.27
CA MET A 40 -15.97 -25.30 12.47
C MET A 40 -17.22 -24.51 12.07
N ALA A 41 -17.79 -24.80 10.91
CA ALA A 41 -18.99 -24.13 10.41
C ALA A 41 -20.21 -24.42 11.30
N LEU A 42 -20.33 -25.63 11.83
CA LEU A 42 -21.39 -25.99 12.77
C LEU A 42 -21.29 -25.14 14.05
N VAL A 43 -20.11 -25.03 14.65
CA VAL A 43 -19.88 -24.19 15.83
C VAL A 43 -20.20 -22.73 15.53
N MET A 44 -19.70 -22.18 14.42
CA MET A 44 -19.96 -20.81 14.01
C MET A 44 -21.44 -20.54 13.76
N PHE A 45 -22.12 -21.43 13.05
CA PHE A 45 -23.53 -21.32 12.70
C PHE A 45 -24.44 -21.39 13.93
N VAL A 46 -24.26 -22.41 14.77
CA VAL A 46 -25.04 -22.58 16.01
C VAL A 46 -24.85 -21.37 16.91
N PHE A 47 -23.60 -20.95 17.14
CA PHE A 47 -23.32 -19.75 17.93
C PHE A 47 -24.00 -18.50 17.34
N ALA A 48 -23.80 -18.23 16.05
CA ALA A 48 -24.33 -17.06 15.36
C ALA A 48 -25.86 -17.00 15.42
N VAL A 49 -26.53 -18.10 15.06
CA VAL A 49 -27.99 -18.17 15.02
C VAL A 49 -28.59 -18.12 16.43
N SER A 50 -28.09 -18.93 17.37
CA SER A 50 -28.62 -18.95 18.74
C SER A 50 -28.44 -17.61 19.45
N MET A 51 -27.26 -16.99 19.36
CA MET A 51 -26.99 -15.70 20.01
C MET A 51 -27.78 -14.56 19.36
N THR A 52 -27.89 -14.55 18.03
CA THR A 52 -28.67 -13.52 17.32
C THR A 52 -30.16 -13.68 17.59
N ALA A 53 -30.71 -14.90 17.54
CA ALA A 53 -32.11 -15.17 17.87
C ALA A 53 -32.44 -14.79 19.32
N THR A 54 -31.57 -15.16 20.27
CA THR A 54 -31.71 -14.77 21.68
C THR A 54 -31.63 -13.26 21.86
N GLY A 55 -30.66 -12.61 21.21
CA GLY A 55 -30.50 -11.16 21.24
C GLY A 55 -31.71 -10.42 20.68
N LEU A 56 -32.22 -10.85 19.53
CA LEU A 56 -33.42 -10.28 18.91
C LEU A 56 -34.67 -10.50 19.78
N GLY A 57 -34.84 -11.71 20.34
CA GLY A 57 -35.97 -12.01 21.24
C GLY A 57 -35.96 -11.16 22.52
N LEU A 58 -34.76 -10.90 23.06
CA LEU A 58 -34.58 -10.05 24.25
C LEU A 58 -34.58 -8.55 23.93
N LEU A 59 -34.73 -8.11 22.67
CA LEU A 59 -34.81 -6.68 22.36
C LEU A 59 -35.98 -5.99 23.07
N VAL A 60 -37.07 -6.72 23.32
CA VAL A 60 -38.25 -6.24 24.05
C VAL A 60 -37.89 -5.76 25.46
N THR A 61 -36.87 -6.36 26.10
CA THR A 61 -36.47 -6.04 27.48
C THR A 61 -35.24 -5.14 27.56
N PHE A 62 -34.80 -4.54 26.45
CA PHE A 62 -33.51 -3.83 26.29
C PHE A 62 -32.25 -4.70 26.51
N LEU A 63 -32.36 -5.87 27.16
CA LEU A 63 -31.27 -6.82 27.38
C LEU A 63 -30.80 -7.49 26.07
N GLY A 64 -31.60 -7.41 25.00
CA GLY A 64 -31.22 -7.91 23.68
C GLY A 64 -30.04 -7.18 23.05
N ILE A 65 -29.86 -5.88 23.35
CA ILE A 65 -28.77 -5.06 22.80
C ILE A 65 -27.38 -5.60 23.21
N PRO A 66 -27.07 -5.80 24.51
CA PRO A 66 -25.78 -6.37 24.91
C PRO A 66 -25.59 -7.82 24.43
N VAL A 67 -26.66 -8.63 24.38
CA VAL A 67 -26.59 -10.00 23.85
C VAL A 67 -26.23 -10.00 22.36
N LEU A 68 -26.83 -9.10 21.57
CA LEU A 68 -26.53 -8.97 20.15
C LEU A 68 -25.10 -8.45 19.92
N ALA A 69 -24.63 -7.51 20.74
CA ALA A 69 -23.24 -7.07 20.69
C ALA A 69 -22.27 -8.22 21.04
N ALA A 70 -22.59 -9.04 22.04
CA ALA A 70 -21.82 -10.25 22.35
C ALA A 70 -21.83 -11.27 21.20
N ALA A 71 -22.97 -11.43 20.51
CA ALA A 71 -23.09 -12.26 19.31
C ALA A 71 -22.11 -11.79 18.21
N LEU A 72 -22.13 -10.50 17.92
CA LEU A 72 -21.24 -9.89 16.92
C LEU A 72 -19.76 -9.98 17.32
N ALA A 73 -19.43 -9.75 18.59
CA ALA A 73 -18.08 -9.90 19.11
C ALA A 73 -17.58 -11.35 19.01
N GLY A 74 -18.42 -12.33 19.37
CA GLY A 74 -18.10 -13.75 19.25
C GLY A 74 -17.90 -14.18 17.78
N CYS A 75 -18.74 -13.70 16.86
CA CYS A 75 -18.56 -13.95 15.42
C CYS A 75 -17.23 -13.40 14.91
N ARG A 76 -16.78 -12.24 15.41
CA ARG A 76 -15.45 -11.69 15.08
C ARG A 76 -14.31 -12.56 15.62
N ALA A 77 -14.43 -13.05 16.85
CA ALA A 77 -13.44 -13.93 17.45
C ALA A 77 -13.32 -15.25 16.67
N LEU A 78 -14.45 -15.89 16.35
CA LEU A 78 -14.48 -17.11 15.53
C LEU A 78 -13.95 -16.87 14.11
N GLY A 79 -14.26 -15.73 13.49
CA GLY A 79 -13.68 -15.36 12.20
C GLY A 79 -12.16 -15.13 12.25
N ALA A 80 -11.59 -14.76 13.41
CA ALA A 80 -10.14 -14.69 13.59
C ALA A 80 -9.50 -16.07 13.61
N VAL A 81 -10.14 -17.04 14.29
CA VAL A 81 -9.73 -18.45 14.30
C VAL A 81 -9.74 -19.01 12.87
N GLU A 82 -10.81 -18.71 12.12
CA GLU A 82 -10.96 -19.19 10.75
C GLU A 82 -9.90 -18.62 9.79
N ARG A 83 -9.57 -17.33 9.91
CA ARG A 83 -8.43 -16.75 9.18
C ARG A 83 -7.10 -17.40 9.56
N GLY A 84 -6.91 -17.74 10.84
CA GLY A 84 -5.74 -18.50 11.30
C GLY A 84 -5.64 -19.88 10.66
N ARG A 85 -6.77 -20.59 10.57
CA ARG A 85 -6.88 -21.91 9.91
C ARG A 85 -6.60 -21.82 8.41
N ALA A 86 -7.16 -20.81 7.73
CA ALA A 86 -6.90 -20.54 6.33
C ALA A 86 -5.42 -20.21 6.06
N ARG A 87 -4.77 -19.45 6.94
CA ARG A 87 -3.32 -19.20 6.85
C ARG A 87 -2.53 -20.49 7.03
N MET A 88 -2.83 -21.28 8.05
CA MET A 88 -2.09 -22.49 8.37
C MET A 88 -2.24 -23.59 7.31
N LEU A 89 -3.44 -23.81 6.77
CA LEU A 89 -3.71 -24.93 5.87
C LEU A 89 -3.72 -24.55 4.39
N LEU A 90 -4.24 -23.37 4.04
CA LEU A 90 -4.39 -22.91 2.66
C LEU A 90 -3.31 -21.91 2.21
N ASP A 91 -2.41 -21.51 3.10
CA ASP A 91 -1.40 -20.47 2.88
C ASP A 91 -2.03 -19.13 2.43
N LEU A 92 -3.24 -18.87 2.95
CA LEU A 92 -4.00 -17.66 2.64
C LEU A 92 -3.81 -16.64 3.78
N ASP A 93 -2.96 -15.65 3.56
CA ASP A 93 -2.79 -14.57 4.53
C ASP A 93 -3.82 -13.46 4.31
N VAL A 94 -4.85 -13.42 5.18
CA VAL A 94 -5.87 -12.38 5.20
C VAL A 94 -5.66 -11.46 6.40
N GLY A 95 -5.38 -10.19 6.11
CA GLY A 95 -5.18 -9.15 7.12
C GLY A 95 -6.32 -9.06 8.13
N ALA A 96 -6.02 -8.62 9.35
CA ALA A 96 -7.04 -8.43 10.37
C ALA A 96 -7.92 -7.22 10.06
N PRO A 97 -9.25 -7.33 10.24
CA PRO A 97 -10.11 -6.16 10.16
C PRO A 97 -9.80 -5.18 11.29
N ALA A 98 -10.05 -3.88 11.05
CA ALA A 98 -9.85 -2.83 12.05
C ALA A 98 -10.52 -3.18 13.40
N PRO A 99 -9.84 -2.93 14.54
CA PRO A 99 -10.41 -3.14 15.86
C PRO A 99 -11.58 -2.17 16.08
N VAL A 100 -12.58 -2.61 16.84
CA VAL A 100 -13.72 -1.76 17.19
C VAL A 100 -13.25 -0.76 18.26
N ARG A 101 -13.11 0.51 17.87
CA ARG A 101 -12.74 1.61 18.77
C ARG A 101 -14.00 2.41 19.11
N PRO A 102 -14.46 2.41 20.36
CA PRO A 102 -15.56 3.28 20.77
C PRO A 102 -15.10 4.75 20.85
N GLU A 103 -16.00 5.69 20.55
CA GLU A 103 -15.73 7.13 20.62
C GLU A 103 -15.55 7.64 22.06
N SER A 104 -16.11 6.92 23.04
CA SER A 104 -16.02 7.23 24.46
C SER A 104 -15.73 5.97 25.29
N PRO A 105 -15.05 6.10 26.44
CA PRO A 105 -14.81 4.97 27.34
C PRO A 105 -16.14 4.50 27.97
N GLY A 106 -16.46 3.21 27.84
CA GLY A 106 -17.62 2.60 28.48
C GLY A 106 -18.21 1.41 27.73
N MET A 107 -18.89 0.52 28.46
CA MET A 107 -19.51 -0.70 27.90
C MET A 107 -20.58 -0.37 26.85
N PHE A 108 -21.43 0.65 27.10
CA PHE A 108 -22.48 1.05 26.17
C PHE A 108 -21.93 1.64 24.85
N ALA A 109 -20.84 2.42 24.92
CA ALA A 109 -20.17 2.95 23.74
C ALA A 109 -19.55 1.83 22.89
N TRP A 110 -18.97 0.81 23.54
CA TRP A 110 -18.46 -0.39 22.87
C TRP A 110 -19.58 -1.21 22.20
N VAL A 111 -20.69 -1.43 22.90
CA VAL A 111 -21.90 -2.09 22.36
C VAL A 111 -22.42 -1.34 21.13
N GLY A 112 -22.54 -0.02 21.20
CA GLY A 112 -22.96 0.82 20.08
C GLY A 112 -22.00 0.75 18.90
N ALA A 113 -20.69 0.79 19.15
CA ALA A 113 -19.66 0.69 18.12
C ALA A 113 -19.68 -0.68 17.40
N LEU A 114 -19.96 -1.77 18.13
CA LEU A 114 -20.09 -3.10 17.55
C LEU A 114 -21.30 -3.23 16.62
N LEU A 115 -22.46 -2.74 17.06
CA LEU A 115 -23.70 -2.80 16.28
C LEU A 115 -23.63 -1.92 15.02
N LYS A 116 -22.95 -0.78 15.08
CA LYS A 116 -22.70 0.08 13.92
C LYS A 116 -21.62 -0.46 12.97
N SER A 117 -20.81 -1.44 13.41
CA SER A 117 -19.71 -1.96 12.60
C SER A 117 -20.19 -2.90 11.50
N GLY A 118 -20.22 -2.43 10.26
CA GLY A 118 -20.53 -3.26 9.09
C GLY A 118 -19.60 -4.47 8.92
N VAL A 119 -18.38 -4.42 9.47
CA VAL A 119 -17.46 -5.56 9.46
C VAL A 119 -17.93 -6.68 10.38
N SER A 120 -18.48 -6.35 11.56
CA SER A 120 -19.04 -7.35 12.49
C SER A 120 -20.20 -8.10 11.85
N TRP A 121 -21.09 -7.39 11.14
CA TRP A 121 -22.19 -7.99 10.40
C TRP A 121 -21.73 -8.90 9.26
N ARG A 122 -20.62 -8.57 8.59
CA ARG A 122 -20.00 -9.46 7.58
C ARG A 122 -19.49 -10.78 8.19
N HIS A 123 -18.99 -10.75 9.43
CA HIS A 123 -18.56 -11.98 10.13
C HIS A 123 -19.76 -12.84 10.52
N LEU A 124 -20.87 -12.22 10.94
CA LEU A 124 -22.14 -12.93 11.16
C LEU A 124 -22.64 -13.57 9.85
N LEU A 125 -22.62 -12.81 8.74
CA LEU A 125 -23.00 -13.32 7.42
C LEU A 125 -22.10 -14.50 6.98
N TYR A 126 -20.79 -14.42 7.22
CA TYR A 126 -19.88 -15.53 6.97
C TYR A 126 -20.29 -16.79 7.72
N ALA A 127 -20.59 -16.68 9.03
CA ALA A 127 -20.99 -17.83 9.83
C ALA A 127 -22.25 -18.55 9.29
N VAL A 128 -23.19 -17.78 8.72
CA VAL A 128 -24.43 -18.32 8.14
C VAL A 128 -24.18 -18.93 6.76
N VAL A 129 -23.49 -18.22 5.86
CA VAL A 129 -23.25 -18.65 4.47
C VAL A 129 -22.24 -19.79 4.38
N HIS A 130 -21.27 -19.84 5.28
CA HIS A 130 -20.24 -20.87 5.27
C HIS A 130 -20.80 -22.25 5.64
N PHE A 131 -21.86 -22.35 6.46
CA PHE A 131 -22.44 -23.63 6.87
C PHE A 131 -22.91 -24.53 5.71
N PRO A 132 -23.81 -24.09 4.81
CA PRO A 132 -24.24 -24.92 3.68
C PRO A 132 -23.05 -25.30 2.76
N TRP A 133 -22.10 -24.38 2.57
CA TRP A 133 -20.89 -24.65 1.81
C TRP A 133 -20.01 -25.71 2.48
N ALA A 134 -19.86 -25.66 3.81
CA ALA A 134 -19.08 -26.63 4.57
C ALA A 134 -19.70 -28.02 4.55
N VAL A 135 -21.03 -28.12 4.63
CA VAL A 135 -21.75 -29.40 4.50
C VAL A 135 -21.53 -30.01 3.12
N PHE A 136 -21.68 -29.21 2.05
CA PHE A 136 -21.40 -29.64 0.68
C PHE A 136 -19.93 -30.04 0.50
N GLY A 137 -19.03 -29.16 0.93
CA GLY A 137 -17.58 -29.31 0.99
C GLY A 137 -17.13 -30.65 1.54
N PHE A 138 -17.53 -30.89 2.79
CA PHE A 138 -17.23 -32.10 3.54
C PHE A 138 -17.82 -33.34 2.86
N SER A 139 -19.09 -33.30 2.46
CA SER A 139 -19.79 -34.46 1.89
C SER A 139 -19.14 -34.92 0.59
N VAL A 140 -18.85 -33.99 -0.32
CA VAL A 140 -18.16 -34.29 -1.58
C VAL A 140 -16.72 -34.75 -1.32
N ALA A 141 -16.00 -34.08 -0.41
CA ALA A 141 -14.61 -34.42 -0.15
C ALA A 141 -14.44 -35.82 0.45
N VAL A 142 -15.24 -36.15 1.47
CA VAL A 142 -15.23 -37.47 2.09
C VAL A 142 -15.70 -38.54 1.11
N SER A 143 -16.77 -38.29 0.36
CA SER A 143 -17.30 -39.28 -0.59
C SER A 143 -16.31 -39.57 -1.71
N LEU A 144 -15.78 -38.55 -2.38
CA LEU A 144 -14.81 -38.74 -3.47
C LEU A 144 -13.53 -39.43 -2.98
N TRP A 145 -13.01 -39.02 -1.82
CA TRP A 145 -11.77 -39.60 -1.30
C TRP A 145 -11.96 -41.05 -0.86
N THR A 146 -13.02 -41.35 -0.10
CA THR A 146 -13.29 -42.71 0.37
C THR A 146 -13.67 -43.65 -0.79
N SER A 147 -14.55 -43.23 -1.71
CA SER A 147 -14.88 -44.02 -2.90
C SER A 147 -13.69 -44.19 -3.83
N GLY A 148 -12.89 -43.15 -4.08
CA GLY A 148 -11.72 -43.22 -4.93
C GLY A 148 -10.68 -44.23 -4.43
N TRP A 149 -10.32 -44.15 -3.15
CA TRP A 149 -9.38 -45.11 -2.55
C TRP A 149 -9.96 -46.52 -2.43
N SER A 150 -11.25 -46.65 -2.11
CA SER A 150 -11.93 -47.96 -2.04
C SER A 150 -11.92 -48.67 -3.40
N LEU A 151 -12.23 -47.96 -4.48
CA LEU A 151 -12.19 -48.49 -5.85
C LEU A 151 -10.76 -48.80 -6.30
N LEU A 152 -9.80 -47.91 -6.02
CA LEU A 152 -8.39 -48.12 -6.36
C LEU A 152 -7.82 -49.37 -5.69
N LEU A 153 -8.16 -49.58 -4.42
CA LEU A 153 -7.72 -50.72 -3.63
C LEU A 153 -8.59 -51.96 -3.86
N TYR A 154 -9.61 -51.91 -4.71
CA TYR A 154 -10.52 -53.03 -4.96
C TYR A 154 -9.82 -54.34 -5.33
N PRO A 155 -8.84 -54.37 -6.27
CA PRO A 155 -8.08 -55.59 -6.57
C PRO A 155 -7.29 -56.16 -5.37
N VAL A 156 -7.08 -55.34 -4.34
CA VAL A 156 -6.32 -55.69 -3.13
C VAL A 156 -7.23 -56.19 -2.03
N TRP A 157 -8.36 -55.54 -1.76
CA TRP A 157 -9.23 -55.95 -0.66
C TRP A 157 -10.24 -57.04 -1.06
N PHE A 158 -10.58 -57.14 -2.34
CA PHE A 158 -11.47 -58.18 -2.86
C PHE A 158 -10.99 -59.60 -2.54
N ARG A 159 -9.67 -59.85 -2.65
CA ARG A 159 -9.04 -61.15 -2.33
C ARG A 159 -9.09 -61.55 -0.85
N PHE A 160 -9.49 -60.66 0.05
CA PHE A 160 -9.63 -60.96 1.47
C PHE A 160 -11.09 -61.22 1.87
N LEU A 161 -12.03 -61.15 0.91
CA LEU A 161 -13.42 -61.52 1.16
C LEU A 161 -13.52 -63.03 1.37
N PRO A 162 -14.18 -63.51 2.44
CA PRO A 162 -14.32 -64.95 2.69
C PRO A 162 -15.09 -65.63 1.56
N ASP A 163 -14.53 -66.72 1.04
CA ASP A 163 -15.21 -67.59 0.09
C ASP A 163 -16.52 -68.10 0.73
N GLY A 164 -17.67 -67.72 0.16
CA GLY A 164 -19.00 -68.17 0.61
C GLY A 164 -19.80 -67.22 1.53
N ALA A 165 -19.33 -66.00 1.79
CA ALA A 165 -20.05 -65.02 2.63
C ALA A 165 -21.13 -64.19 1.89
N GLY A 166 -21.30 -64.38 0.58
CA GLY A 166 -22.22 -63.60 -0.26
C GLY A 166 -21.74 -63.54 -1.71
N PRO A 167 -22.36 -62.69 -2.55
CA PRO A 167 -22.00 -62.58 -3.96
C PRO A 167 -20.55 -62.15 -4.20
N SER A 168 -19.96 -62.67 -5.27
CA SER A 168 -18.55 -62.63 -5.67
C SER A 168 -17.99 -61.24 -6.08
N GLY A 169 -18.49 -60.12 -5.55
CA GLY A 169 -18.03 -58.80 -5.99
C GLY A 169 -18.88 -57.62 -5.54
N ILE A 170 -18.50 -56.41 -5.96
CA ILE A 170 -19.34 -55.23 -5.77
C ILE A 170 -20.59 -55.38 -6.64
N GLN A 171 -21.76 -55.32 -6.02
CA GLN A 171 -23.03 -55.34 -6.74
C GLN A 171 -23.28 -53.99 -7.41
N LEU A 172 -23.34 -53.96 -8.74
CA LEU A 172 -23.69 -52.76 -9.50
C LEU A 172 -25.20 -52.61 -9.67
N TYR A 173 -25.91 -53.73 -9.82
CA TYR A 173 -27.35 -53.77 -10.04
C TYR A 173 -27.99 -55.00 -9.40
N GLY A 174 -29.22 -54.82 -8.92
CA GLY A 174 -30.07 -55.91 -8.46
C GLY A 174 -31.54 -55.51 -8.57
N ASP A 175 -32.32 -56.27 -9.33
CA ASP A 175 -33.76 -56.02 -9.51
C ASP A 175 -34.65 -56.71 -8.45
N GLY A 176 -34.04 -57.43 -7.50
CA GLY A 176 -34.74 -58.22 -6.49
C GLY A 176 -35.48 -59.44 -7.04
N ARG A 177 -35.38 -59.73 -8.35
CA ARG A 177 -35.98 -60.87 -9.05
C ARG A 177 -34.95 -61.91 -9.49
N GLY A 178 -33.71 -61.76 -9.03
CA GLY A 178 -32.60 -62.68 -9.30
C GLY A 178 -31.65 -62.22 -10.40
N ASN A 179 -31.92 -61.10 -11.09
CA ASN A 179 -30.91 -60.49 -11.97
C ASN A 179 -30.03 -59.56 -11.14
N THR A 180 -28.82 -60.03 -10.87
CA THR A 180 -27.81 -59.28 -10.15
C THR A 180 -26.55 -59.20 -10.99
N PHE A 181 -26.00 -57.98 -11.10
CA PHE A 181 -24.77 -57.73 -11.85
C PHE A 181 -23.65 -57.43 -10.86
N TYR A 182 -22.64 -58.28 -10.82
CA TYR A 182 -21.47 -58.16 -9.95
C TYR A 182 -20.22 -57.88 -10.79
N LEU A 183 -19.30 -57.13 -10.22
CA LEU A 183 -17.95 -56.95 -10.77
C LEU A 183 -17.06 -58.06 -10.22
N ASP A 184 -17.06 -59.23 -10.84
CA ASP A 184 -16.37 -60.42 -10.31
C ASP A 184 -15.29 -60.98 -11.25
N THR A 185 -15.28 -60.55 -12.52
CA THR A 185 -14.25 -60.98 -13.46
C THR A 185 -12.91 -60.27 -13.22
N PRO A 186 -11.75 -60.92 -13.45
CA PRO A 186 -10.43 -60.28 -13.29
C PRO A 186 -10.29 -58.98 -14.09
N PHE A 187 -10.95 -58.90 -15.24
CA PHE A 187 -10.98 -57.70 -16.07
C PHE A 187 -11.81 -56.57 -15.43
N GLU A 188 -13.01 -56.85 -14.93
CA GLU A 188 -13.86 -55.86 -14.24
C GLU A 188 -13.22 -55.36 -12.95
N ILE A 189 -12.54 -56.22 -12.19
CA ILE A 189 -11.80 -55.84 -10.99
C ILE A 189 -10.67 -54.87 -11.35
N LEU A 190 -9.90 -55.17 -12.39
CA LEU A 190 -8.82 -54.30 -12.87
C LEU A 190 -9.36 -52.96 -13.41
N LEU A 191 -10.46 -53.00 -14.15
CA LEU A 191 -11.14 -51.81 -14.67
C LEU A 191 -11.65 -50.92 -13.52
N THR A 192 -12.23 -51.52 -12.47
CA THR A 192 -12.68 -50.82 -11.27
C THR A 192 -11.51 -50.15 -10.55
N GLY A 193 -10.37 -50.82 -10.43
CA GLY A 193 -9.12 -50.24 -9.95
C GLY A 193 -8.64 -49.06 -10.79
N ALA A 194 -8.73 -49.17 -12.12
CA ALA A 194 -8.36 -48.09 -13.05
C ALA A 194 -9.32 -46.88 -12.93
N VAL A 195 -10.62 -47.10 -12.78
CA VAL A 195 -11.61 -46.05 -12.50
C VAL A 195 -11.31 -45.38 -11.16
N GLY A 196 -11.01 -46.16 -10.12
CA GLY A 196 -10.57 -45.64 -8.82
C GLY A 196 -9.32 -44.78 -8.93
N LEU A 197 -8.33 -45.21 -9.72
CA LEU A 197 -7.12 -44.43 -9.99
C LEU A 197 -7.46 -43.08 -10.64
N LEU A 198 -8.34 -43.07 -11.65
CA LEU A 198 -8.79 -41.82 -12.28
C LEU A 198 -9.49 -40.89 -11.29
N VAL A 199 -10.35 -41.41 -10.41
CA VAL A 199 -11.02 -40.63 -9.36
C VAL A 199 -10.01 -40.05 -8.37
N VAL A 200 -9.08 -40.85 -7.87
CA VAL A 200 -8.03 -40.41 -6.94
C VAL A 200 -7.15 -39.33 -7.58
N LEU A 201 -6.79 -39.50 -8.85
CA LEU A 201 -6.06 -38.49 -9.60
C LEU A 201 -6.90 -37.21 -9.75
N ALA A 202 -8.18 -37.31 -10.11
CA ALA A 202 -9.07 -36.15 -10.32
C ALA A 202 -9.35 -35.33 -9.05
N THR A 203 -9.36 -35.98 -7.88
CA THR A 203 -9.83 -35.37 -6.63
C THR A 203 -9.03 -34.14 -6.16
N PRO A 204 -7.69 -34.07 -6.23
CA PRO A 204 -6.92 -32.85 -5.99
C PRO A 204 -7.44 -31.61 -6.72
N TRP A 205 -7.89 -31.73 -7.97
CA TRP A 205 -8.45 -30.59 -8.71
C TRP A 205 -9.81 -30.16 -8.19
N VAL A 206 -10.64 -31.12 -7.76
CA VAL A 206 -11.91 -30.83 -7.09
C VAL A 206 -11.67 -30.09 -5.78
N PHE A 207 -10.74 -30.58 -4.94
CA PHE A 207 -10.39 -29.91 -3.67
C PHE A 207 -9.85 -28.49 -3.89
N ARG A 208 -9.04 -28.29 -4.93
CA ARG A 208 -8.58 -26.95 -5.32
C ARG A 208 -9.75 -26.04 -5.70
N GLY A 209 -10.68 -26.53 -6.53
CA GLY A 209 -11.87 -25.77 -6.92
C GLY A 209 -12.73 -25.39 -5.72
N MET A 210 -12.95 -26.31 -4.78
CA MET A 210 -13.72 -26.05 -3.57
C MET A 210 -13.03 -25.03 -2.66
N THR A 211 -11.73 -25.22 -2.40
CA THR A 211 -10.97 -24.30 -1.54
C THR A 211 -10.75 -22.93 -2.17
N MET A 212 -10.96 -22.74 -3.49
CA MET A 212 -11.03 -21.40 -4.09
C MET A 212 -12.26 -20.62 -3.61
N VAL A 213 -13.40 -21.29 -3.44
CA VAL A 213 -14.61 -20.67 -2.87
C VAL A 213 -14.37 -20.28 -1.42
N ASP A 214 -13.75 -21.16 -0.63
CA ASP A 214 -13.38 -20.84 0.76
C ASP A 214 -12.43 -19.63 0.83
N ARG A 215 -11.42 -19.57 -0.04
CA ARG A 215 -10.53 -18.39 -0.13
C ARG A 215 -11.31 -17.11 -0.47
N GLY A 216 -12.30 -17.20 -1.36
CA GLY A 216 -13.20 -16.10 -1.69
C GLY A 216 -14.06 -15.65 -0.51
N LEU A 217 -14.65 -16.59 0.23
CA LEU A 217 -15.47 -16.30 1.42
C LEU A 217 -14.64 -15.66 2.54
N VAL A 218 -13.47 -16.24 2.85
CA VAL A 218 -12.57 -15.72 3.89
C VAL A 218 -12.02 -14.34 3.51
N GLY A 219 -11.52 -14.18 2.28
CA GLY A 219 -11.01 -12.89 1.81
C GLY A 219 -12.10 -11.81 1.69
N GLY A 220 -13.27 -12.20 1.21
CA GLY A 220 -14.40 -11.30 0.94
C GLY A 220 -15.18 -10.88 2.19
N LEU A 221 -15.39 -11.78 3.15
CA LEU A 221 -16.24 -11.52 4.33
C LEU A 221 -15.45 -11.32 5.63
N LEU A 222 -14.33 -12.03 5.81
CA LEU A 222 -13.50 -11.93 7.03
C LEU A 222 -12.32 -10.95 6.87
N GLY A 223 -11.98 -10.55 5.64
CA GLY A 223 -10.94 -9.56 5.36
C GLY A 223 -11.35 -8.11 5.62
N PRO A 224 -10.38 -7.18 5.71
CA PRO A 224 -10.65 -5.75 5.79
C PRO A 224 -11.49 -5.32 4.58
N SER A 225 -12.42 -4.37 4.77
CA SER A 225 -13.11 -3.79 3.62
C SER A 225 -12.07 -3.12 2.71
N ARG A 226 -12.23 -3.18 1.39
CA ARG A 226 -11.29 -2.55 0.44
C ARG A 226 -11.07 -1.06 0.74
N LEU A 227 -12.07 -0.40 1.36
CA LEU A 227 -11.99 0.98 1.82
C LEU A 227 -11.15 1.13 3.10
N ALA A 228 -11.33 0.25 4.10
CA ALA A 228 -10.56 0.31 5.35
C ALA A 228 -9.10 -0.13 5.17
N ALA A 229 -8.83 -1.07 4.25
CA ALA A 229 -7.46 -1.42 3.87
C ALA A 229 -6.73 -0.21 3.25
N ARG A 230 -7.40 0.52 2.35
CA ARG A 230 -6.87 1.75 1.76
C ARG A 230 -6.66 2.86 2.79
N VAL A 231 -7.60 3.07 3.71
CA VAL A 231 -7.44 4.08 4.79
C VAL A 231 -6.31 3.69 5.74
N SER A 232 -6.19 2.42 6.13
CA SER A 232 -5.10 1.96 7.00
C SER A 232 -3.73 2.02 6.33
N GLU A 233 -3.66 1.79 5.02
CA GLU A 233 -2.44 1.96 4.21
C GLU A 233 -2.04 3.44 4.14
N LEU A 234 -3.02 4.35 3.97
CA LEU A 234 -2.81 5.79 4.01
C LEU A 234 -2.43 6.32 5.40
N GLU A 235 -3.06 5.82 6.46
CA GLU A 235 -2.75 6.19 7.86
C GLU A 235 -1.39 5.62 8.30
N SER A 236 -1.06 4.39 7.92
CA SER A 236 0.26 3.78 8.17
C SER A 236 1.38 4.52 7.45
N GLY A 237 1.11 5.03 6.24
CA GLY A 237 2.04 5.91 5.52
C GLY A 237 2.22 7.25 6.25
N ARG A 238 1.15 7.83 6.79
CA ARG A 238 1.19 9.11 7.51
C ARG A 238 1.85 9.01 8.89
N GLY A 239 1.60 7.95 9.66
CA GLY A 239 2.17 7.75 11.00
C GLY A 239 3.70 7.60 10.99
N ARG A 240 4.23 6.75 10.10
CA ARG A 240 5.69 6.58 9.96
C ARG A 240 6.40 7.87 9.52
N VAL A 241 5.75 8.68 8.68
CA VAL A 241 6.31 9.95 8.20
C VAL A 241 6.27 11.03 9.29
N VAL A 242 5.20 11.10 10.08
CA VAL A 242 5.04 12.07 11.17
C VAL A 242 5.96 11.77 12.35
N ASP A 243 6.09 10.51 12.76
CA ASP A 243 6.92 10.13 13.91
C ASP A 243 8.42 10.33 13.63
N THR A 244 8.84 10.06 12.40
CA THR A 244 10.21 10.33 11.94
C THR A 244 10.48 11.84 11.87
N ALA A 245 9.51 12.64 11.40
CA ALA A 245 9.61 14.11 11.39
C ALA A 245 9.75 14.70 12.79
N ALA A 246 8.99 14.20 13.76
CA ALA A 246 9.03 14.65 15.15
C ALA A 246 10.33 14.23 15.87
N ALA A 247 10.97 13.14 15.45
CA ALA A 247 12.27 12.72 15.98
C ALA A 247 13.42 13.60 15.44
N ASP A 248 13.40 13.91 14.14
CA ASP A 248 14.42 14.75 13.51
C ASP A 248 14.34 16.21 14.00
N LEU A 249 13.13 16.77 14.16
CA LEU A 249 12.96 18.12 14.72
C LEU A 249 13.53 18.24 16.13
N ARG A 250 13.28 17.24 16.99
CA ARG A 250 13.82 17.21 18.36
C ARG A 250 15.34 17.07 18.40
N ARG A 251 15.95 16.44 17.40
CA ARG A 251 17.41 16.35 17.28
C ARG A 251 18.01 17.68 16.83
N ILE A 252 17.41 18.32 15.82
CA ILE A 252 17.84 19.64 15.33
C ILE A 252 17.69 20.71 16.41
N GLU A 253 16.58 20.68 17.16
CA GLU A 253 16.36 21.57 18.30
C GLU A 253 17.45 21.42 19.36
N ARG A 254 17.82 20.19 19.72
CA ARG A 254 18.90 19.91 20.69
C ARG A 254 20.26 20.38 20.17
N ASP A 255 20.61 20.06 18.93
CA ASP A 255 21.88 20.45 18.32
C ASP A 255 22.00 21.98 18.21
N LEU A 256 20.88 22.68 17.93
CA LEU A 256 20.81 24.13 17.89
C LEU A 256 20.90 24.75 19.28
N HIS A 257 20.18 24.20 20.25
CA HIS A 257 20.18 24.68 21.63
C HIS A 257 21.57 24.55 22.25
N ASP A 258 22.19 23.38 22.14
CA ASP A 258 23.52 23.11 22.72
C ASP A 258 24.61 23.92 22.00
N GLY A 259 24.51 24.04 20.68
CA GLY A 259 25.43 24.83 19.86
C GLY A 259 25.31 26.35 20.06
N ALA A 260 24.11 26.87 20.36
CA ALA A 260 23.88 28.28 20.64
C ALA A 260 24.30 28.66 22.07
N GLN A 261 24.02 27.80 23.06
CA GLN A 261 24.39 28.02 24.45
C GLN A 261 25.91 28.10 24.64
N ALA A 262 26.67 27.15 24.08
CA ALA A 262 28.12 27.15 24.19
C ALA A 262 28.76 28.45 23.64
N ARG A 263 28.21 28.98 22.53
CA ARG A 263 28.70 30.20 21.89
C ARG A 263 28.32 31.48 22.63
N LEU A 264 27.10 31.57 23.16
CA LEU A 264 26.67 32.73 23.95
C LEU A 264 27.47 32.85 25.26
N VAL A 265 27.85 31.73 25.85
CA VAL A 265 28.73 31.71 27.03
C VAL A 265 30.12 32.23 26.68
N ALA A 266 30.73 31.75 25.58
CA ALA A 266 32.04 32.24 25.13
C ALA A 266 32.03 33.76 24.89
N LEU A 267 31.02 34.25 24.18
CA LEU A 267 30.84 35.68 23.91
C LEU A 267 30.71 36.53 25.19
N ALA A 268 29.95 36.05 26.17
CA ALA A 268 29.79 36.74 27.44
C ALA A 268 31.10 36.81 28.24
N MET A 269 31.95 35.78 28.14
CA MET A 269 33.28 35.76 28.75
C MET A 269 34.24 36.74 28.06
N ASP A 270 34.26 36.77 26.73
CA ASP A 270 35.11 37.68 25.95
C ASP A 270 34.75 39.16 26.21
N LEU A 271 33.46 39.48 26.29
CA LEU A 271 32.97 40.81 26.69
C LEU A 271 33.30 41.16 28.14
N GLY A 272 33.31 40.17 29.04
CA GLY A 272 33.73 40.33 30.43
C GLY A 272 35.20 40.72 30.55
N LEU A 273 36.08 40.02 29.82
CA LEU A 273 37.51 40.32 29.74
C LEU A 273 37.80 41.69 29.10
N ALA A 274 37.06 42.06 28.07
CA ALA A 274 37.18 43.38 27.45
C ALA A 274 36.80 44.51 28.42
N LYS A 275 35.77 44.29 29.26
CA LYS A 275 35.35 45.25 30.29
C LYS A 275 36.39 45.43 31.39
N GLU A 276 37.07 44.37 31.79
CA GLU A 276 38.13 44.41 32.80
C GLU A 276 39.37 45.18 32.29
N LYS A 277 39.73 44.99 31.02
CA LYS A 277 40.87 45.66 30.39
C LYS A 277 40.63 47.11 29.95
N LEU A 278 39.39 47.59 30.02
CA LEU A 278 39.00 48.90 29.49
C LEU A 278 39.77 50.08 30.11
N LEU A 279 40.17 49.95 31.38
CA LEU A 279 40.90 51.00 32.12
C LEU A 279 42.43 50.89 31.99
N GLU A 280 42.95 49.70 31.68
CA GLU A 280 44.40 49.42 31.62
C GLU A 280 44.94 49.51 30.20
N ASP A 281 44.22 48.96 29.23
CA ASP A 281 44.57 48.97 27.82
C ASP A 281 43.31 49.17 26.95
N PRO A 282 42.92 50.44 26.73
CA PRO A 282 41.72 50.77 25.96
C PRO A 282 41.77 50.28 24.52
N GLN A 283 42.96 50.16 23.92
CA GLN A 283 43.13 49.71 22.54
C GLN A 283 42.97 48.20 22.43
N ALA A 284 43.49 47.42 23.38
CA ALA A 284 43.21 45.98 23.44
C ALA A 284 41.74 45.68 23.75
N ALA A 285 41.11 46.43 24.66
CA ALA A 285 39.69 46.29 24.97
C ALA A 285 38.79 46.59 23.75
N ALA A 286 39.08 47.66 23.00
CA ALA A 286 38.36 47.97 21.77
C ALA A 286 38.46 46.84 20.73
N LYS A 287 39.65 46.24 20.58
CA LYS A 287 39.87 45.13 19.66
C LYS A 287 39.09 43.86 20.06
N MET A 288 39.04 43.54 21.35
CA MET A 288 38.28 42.40 21.87
C MET A 288 36.76 42.58 21.68
N VAL A 289 36.26 43.81 21.82
CA VAL A 289 34.85 44.14 21.53
C VAL A 289 34.54 43.98 20.03
N ASP A 290 35.43 44.42 19.14
CA ASP A 290 35.26 44.24 17.70
C ASP A 290 35.28 42.76 17.29
N GLU A 291 36.16 41.94 17.88
CA GLU A 291 36.22 40.49 17.66
C GLU A 291 34.93 39.80 18.14
N ALA A 292 34.47 40.11 19.34
CA ALA A 292 33.20 39.62 19.89
C ALA A 292 32.00 40.03 19.01
N HIS A 293 31.98 41.27 18.51
CA HIS A 293 30.93 41.74 17.60
C HIS A 293 30.98 41.03 16.24
N GLY A 294 32.18 40.71 15.75
CA GLY A 294 32.41 39.90 14.56
C GLY A 294 31.87 38.47 14.71
N GLU A 295 32.16 37.82 15.83
CA GLU A 295 31.68 36.47 16.17
C GLU A 295 30.16 36.41 16.24
N VAL A 296 29.50 37.39 16.85
CA VAL A 296 28.02 37.51 16.87
C VAL A 296 27.45 37.58 15.45
N LYS A 297 28.08 38.38 14.58
CA LYS A 297 27.61 38.58 13.21
C LYS A 297 27.78 37.33 12.36
N THR A 298 28.82 36.54 12.62
CA THR A 298 29.04 35.23 12.00
C THR A 298 28.06 34.20 12.51
N ALA A 299 27.85 34.10 13.84
CA ALA A 299 26.89 33.20 14.44
C ALA A 299 25.44 33.47 13.99
N LEU A 300 25.03 34.74 13.90
CA LEU A 300 23.72 35.14 13.34
C LEU A 300 23.57 34.86 11.84
N ARG A 301 24.68 34.68 11.12
CA ARG A 301 24.67 34.26 9.72
C ARG A 301 24.49 32.75 9.64
N GLU A 302 25.29 31.98 10.40
CA GLU A 302 25.21 30.52 10.46
C GLU A 302 23.87 30.02 10.99
N LEU A 303 23.32 30.62 12.05
CA LEU A 303 22.01 30.23 12.60
C LEU A 303 20.87 30.47 11.60
N ARG A 304 21.01 31.54 10.82
CA ARG A 304 20.07 31.92 9.76
C ARG A 304 20.23 31.06 8.51
N ASP A 305 21.45 30.63 8.20
CA ASP A 305 21.73 29.68 7.12
C ASP A 305 21.30 28.25 7.51
N LEU A 306 21.39 27.87 8.79
CA LEU A 306 20.87 26.61 9.32
C LEU A 306 19.33 26.61 9.37
N ALA A 307 18.70 27.70 9.81
CA ALA A 307 17.24 27.85 9.76
C ALA A 307 16.71 27.80 8.31
N ARG A 308 17.45 28.39 7.36
CA ARG A 308 17.19 28.25 5.91
C ARG A 308 17.58 26.88 5.35
N GLY A 309 18.47 26.15 6.02
CA GLY A 309 19.03 24.83 5.71
C GLY A 309 18.26 23.63 6.29
N ILE A 310 17.29 23.87 7.18
CA ILE A 310 16.30 22.86 7.62
C ILE A 310 15.16 22.73 6.58
N HIS A 311 14.88 23.80 5.83
CA HIS A 311 13.93 23.82 4.71
C HIS A 311 14.35 23.07 3.42
N PRO A 312 15.65 22.92 3.04
CA PRO A 312 16.10 22.25 1.82
C PRO A 312 16.32 20.74 2.01
N ALA A 313 16.46 20.23 3.23
CA ALA A 313 16.51 18.78 3.49
C ALA A 313 15.16 18.08 3.25
N ILE A 314 14.09 18.87 3.10
CA ILE A 314 12.72 18.37 2.96
C ILE A 314 12.47 17.82 1.54
N LEU A 315 13.26 18.23 0.53
CA LEU A 315 13.22 17.66 -0.83
C LEU A 315 14.10 16.41 -0.99
N THR A 316 15.19 16.30 -0.24
CA THR A 316 16.23 15.28 -0.47
C THR A 316 15.83 13.88 0.01
N ASP A 317 15.01 13.78 1.07
CA ASP A 317 14.71 12.49 1.74
C ASP A 317 13.24 12.02 1.68
N ARG A 318 12.26 12.86 1.28
CA ARG A 318 10.82 12.57 1.53
C ARG A 318 9.86 12.65 0.33
N GLY A 319 10.34 12.89 -0.90
CA GLY A 319 9.53 12.81 -2.12
C GLY A 319 8.57 13.98 -2.36
N LEU A 320 7.45 13.74 -3.06
CA LEU A 320 6.51 14.73 -3.64
C LEU A 320 5.73 15.61 -2.63
N GLY A 321 5.53 15.13 -1.40
CA GLY A 321 4.67 15.78 -0.38
C GLY A 321 5.17 17.14 0.16
N PRO A 322 6.48 17.32 0.34
CA PRO A 322 7.09 18.61 0.65
C PRO A 322 6.98 19.68 -0.45
N ALA A 323 7.20 19.33 -1.72
CA ALA A 323 7.05 20.27 -2.85
C ALA A 323 5.64 20.88 -2.89
N LEU A 324 4.66 20.04 -2.55
CA LEU A 324 3.27 20.39 -2.29
C LEU A 324 3.06 21.38 -1.15
N SER A 325 3.63 21.10 0.02
CA SER A 325 3.56 21.98 1.19
C SER A 325 4.18 23.34 0.90
N HIS A 326 5.25 23.38 0.12
CA HIS A 326 5.84 24.63 -0.35
C HIS A 326 4.88 25.35 -1.29
N LEU A 327 4.46 24.77 -2.41
CA LEU A 327 3.55 25.47 -3.34
C LEU A 327 2.27 25.96 -2.65
N ALA A 328 1.68 25.15 -1.77
CA ALA A 328 0.54 25.53 -0.96
C ALA A 328 0.85 26.68 0.04
N ALA A 329 2.07 26.73 0.60
CA ALA A 329 2.50 27.85 1.44
C ALA A 329 2.69 29.15 0.66
N ARG A 330 3.23 29.09 -0.57
CA ARG A 330 3.35 30.27 -1.45
C ARG A 330 1.99 30.84 -1.81
N ALA A 331 1.07 29.98 -2.26
CA ALA A 331 -0.31 30.37 -2.57
C ALA A 331 -1.00 31.11 -1.41
N ARG A 332 -0.69 30.73 -0.16
CA ARG A 332 -1.27 31.40 1.02
C ARG A 332 -0.56 32.68 1.45
N THR A 333 0.71 32.87 1.10
CA THR A 333 1.56 33.97 1.61
C THR A 333 1.85 35.04 0.57
N THR A 334 1.61 34.78 -0.72
CA THR A 334 1.88 35.69 -1.83
C THR A 334 0.56 36.09 -2.49
N PRO A 335 0.12 37.35 -2.38
CA PRO A 335 -1.07 37.83 -3.09
C PRO A 335 -0.90 37.62 -4.60
N GLY A 336 -1.91 37.02 -5.25
CA GLY A 336 -1.88 36.71 -6.69
C GLY A 336 -1.38 35.31 -7.05
N ALA A 337 -0.78 34.59 -6.11
CA ALA A 337 -0.41 33.19 -6.27
C ALA A 337 -1.51 32.26 -5.72
N ASP A 338 -1.87 31.22 -6.47
CA ASP A 338 -2.86 30.22 -6.05
C ASP A 338 -2.50 28.82 -6.57
N LEU A 339 -2.98 27.79 -5.88
CA LEU A 339 -2.88 26.39 -6.28
C LEU A 339 -4.31 25.79 -6.39
N PRO A 340 -5.09 26.21 -7.40
CA PRO A 340 -6.53 25.90 -7.47
C PRO A 340 -6.85 24.40 -7.60
N LEU A 341 -5.91 23.59 -8.10
CA LEU A 341 -6.11 22.15 -8.25
C LEU A 341 -4.85 21.37 -7.90
N TRP A 342 -5.03 20.31 -7.11
CA TRP A 342 -4.02 19.29 -6.89
C TRP A 342 -4.62 17.89 -6.89
N LEU A 343 -4.00 17.00 -7.66
CA LEU A 343 -4.29 15.56 -7.71
C LEU A 343 -3.02 14.77 -7.39
N SER A 344 -3.14 13.87 -6.42
CA SER A 344 -2.11 12.88 -6.08
C SER A 344 -1.95 11.81 -7.16
N GLU A 345 -0.87 11.03 -7.09
CA GLU A 345 -0.62 9.84 -7.90
C GLU A 345 -1.85 8.91 -7.91
N SER A 346 -2.44 8.66 -6.74
CA SER A 346 -3.61 7.78 -6.61
C SER A 346 -4.82 8.32 -7.35
N SER A 347 -5.01 9.64 -7.39
CA SER A 347 -6.12 10.28 -8.08
C SER A 347 -5.88 10.40 -9.58
N CYS A 348 -4.63 10.59 -9.98
CA CYS A 348 -4.21 10.49 -11.37
C CYS A 348 -4.40 9.07 -11.90
N ALA A 349 -4.00 8.05 -11.13
CA ALA A 349 -4.15 6.65 -11.51
C ALA A 349 -5.63 6.25 -11.69
N ARG A 350 -6.52 6.71 -10.80
CA ARG A 350 -7.97 6.46 -10.96
C ARG A 350 -8.54 7.06 -12.24
N ARG A 351 -7.98 8.17 -12.73
CA ARG A 351 -8.52 8.91 -13.88
C ARG A 351 -7.86 8.53 -15.20
N TRP A 352 -6.55 8.27 -15.18
CA TRP A 352 -5.74 8.23 -16.38
C TRP A 352 -4.82 7.01 -16.49
N SER A 353 -4.89 6.03 -15.56
CA SER A 353 -3.93 4.90 -15.52
C SER A 353 -3.88 4.02 -16.78
N ASP A 354 -4.89 4.11 -17.64
CA ASP A 354 -4.96 3.45 -18.94
C ASP A 354 -4.10 4.15 -20.02
N ILE A 355 -3.68 5.40 -19.77
CA ILE A 355 -2.89 6.23 -20.70
C ILE A 355 -1.55 6.63 -20.06
N ILE A 356 -1.59 7.24 -18.87
CA ILE A 356 -0.42 7.74 -18.13
C ILE A 356 -0.56 7.51 -16.62
N ARG A 357 0.57 7.46 -15.93
CA ARG A 357 0.63 7.33 -14.46
C ARG A 357 1.61 8.34 -13.87
N PRO A 358 1.25 9.64 -13.86
CA PRO A 358 2.07 10.67 -13.23
C PRO A 358 2.01 10.55 -11.71
N ASP A 359 3.06 11.02 -11.03
CA ASP A 359 3.08 11.07 -9.56
C ASP A 359 2.16 12.18 -9.01
N ALA A 360 1.90 13.23 -9.80
CA ALA A 360 0.84 14.19 -9.53
C ALA A 360 0.41 14.99 -10.76
N TYR A 361 -0.70 15.70 -10.60
CA TYR A 361 -1.18 16.72 -11.51
C TYR A 361 -1.66 17.95 -10.75
N ALA A 362 -1.32 19.14 -11.22
CA ALA A 362 -1.62 20.38 -10.52
C ALA A 362 -1.89 21.55 -11.45
N HIS A 363 -2.60 22.55 -10.93
CA HIS A 363 -2.73 23.86 -11.53
C HIS A 363 -2.05 24.86 -10.61
N TRP A 364 -1.02 25.53 -11.11
CA TRP A 364 -0.37 26.65 -10.43
C TRP A 364 -0.79 27.95 -11.10
N GLN A 365 -1.25 28.92 -10.34
CA GLN A 365 -1.61 30.24 -10.85
C GLN A 365 -0.76 31.29 -10.13
N ASP A 366 -0.17 32.22 -10.89
CA ASP A 366 0.61 33.33 -10.34
C ASP A 366 0.59 34.48 -11.34
N ASP A 367 0.34 35.71 -10.88
CA ASP A 367 0.22 36.92 -11.71
C ASP A 367 -0.70 36.75 -12.94
N GLY A 368 -1.81 36.02 -12.78
CA GLY A 368 -2.80 35.78 -13.84
C GLY A 368 -2.38 34.72 -14.87
N LEU A 369 -1.20 34.13 -14.76
CA LEU A 369 -0.74 33.02 -15.59
C LEU A 369 -1.08 31.68 -14.94
N LEU A 370 -1.71 30.79 -15.69
CA LEU A 370 -2.04 29.43 -15.27
C LEU A 370 -1.04 28.42 -15.88
N LEU A 371 -0.40 27.64 -15.02
CA LEU A 371 0.43 26.50 -15.38
C LEU A 371 -0.26 25.19 -14.96
N PRO A 372 -0.97 24.51 -15.87
CA PRO A 372 -1.37 23.12 -15.67
C PRO A 372 -0.17 22.21 -15.91
N PHE A 373 0.17 21.34 -14.96
CA PHE A 373 1.32 20.44 -15.11
C PHE A 373 1.13 19.07 -14.48
N PHE A 374 1.75 18.07 -15.11
CA PHE A 374 2.08 16.79 -14.50
C PHE A 374 3.43 16.87 -13.80
N LEU A 375 3.57 16.15 -12.69
CA LEU A 375 4.81 16.04 -11.94
C LEU A 375 5.24 14.58 -11.85
N GLU A 376 6.51 14.35 -12.17
CA GLU A 376 7.21 13.06 -12.11
C GLU A 376 8.45 13.22 -11.22
N TYR A 377 8.61 12.32 -10.26
CA TYR A 377 9.73 12.29 -9.33
C TYR A 377 10.68 11.13 -9.69
N ASP A 378 11.77 11.46 -10.39
CA ASP A 378 12.80 10.48 -10.73
C ASP A 378 13.74 10.24 -9.55
N THR A 379 13.48 9.14 -8.85
CA THR A 379 14.37 8.59 -7.82
C THR A 379 15.70 8.07 -8.38
N GLY A 380 15.87 7.98 -9.70
CA GLY A 380 17.01 7.37 -10.38
C GLY A 380 16.94 5.85 -10.45
N SER A 381 15.84 5.24 -10.02
CA SER A 381 15.62 3.79 -10.05
C SER A 381 15.31 3.26 -11.46
N GLN A 382 14.80 4.10 -12.35
CA GLN A 382 14.50 3.73 -13.73
C GLN A 382 15.70 4.03 -14.65
N THR A 383 15.85 3.25 -15.72
CA THR A 383 16.86 3.54 -16.75
C THR A 383 16.41 4.73 -17.61
N LEU A 384 17.35 5.52 -18.13
CA LEU A 384 17.04 6.67 -18.97
C LEU A 384 16.14 6.33 -20.19
N PRO A 385 16.32 5.20 -20.90
CA PRO A 385 15.40 4.79 -21.97
C PRO A 385 13.98 4.52 -21.49
N ARG A 386 13.81 4.04 -20.25
CA ARG A 386 12.49 3.78 -19.67
C ARG A 386 11.76 5.08 -19.34
N VAL A 387 12.49 6.10 -18.88
CA VAL A 387 11.93 7.44 -18.67
C VAL A 387 11.54 8.08 -20.00
N GLU A 388 12.39 7.95 -21.03
CA GLU A 388 12.08 8.41 -22.39
C GLU A 388 10.82 7.74 -22.96
N ALA A 389 10.66 6.43 -22.77
CA ALA A 389 9.48 5.70 -23.22
C ALA A 389 8.16 6.23 -22.63
N LYS A 390 8.19 6.83 -21.42
CA LYS A 390 7.01 7.46 -20.81
C LYS A 390 6.49 8.66 -21.61
N LEU A 391 7.35 9.38 -22.33
CA LEU A 391 6.95 10.57 -23.10
C LEU A 391 5.85 10.26 -24.12
N THR A 392 5.90 9.07 -24.73
CA THR A 392 4.87 8.62 -25.68
C THR A 392 3.48 8.57 -25.05
N GLY A 393 3.39 8.15 -23.78
CA GLY A 393 2.13 8.13 -23.03
C GLY A 393 1.58 9.55 -22.80
N TYR A 394 2.44 10.50 -22.45
CA TYR A 394 2.02 11.91 -22.29
C TYR A 394 1.60 12.54 -23.62
N ALA A 395 2.28 12.22 -24.71
CA ALA A 395 1.86 12.66 -26.04
C ALA A 395 0.48 12.07 -26.42
N ALA A 396 0.27 10.77 -26.16
CA ALA A 396 -1.02 10.12 -26.37
C ALA A 396 -2.12 10.76 -25.51
N PHE A 397 -1.82 11.15 -24.26
CA PHE A 397 -2.74 11.87 -23.39
C PHE A 397 -3.20 13.20 -24.00
N THR A 398 -2.27 14.01 -24.55
CA THR A 398 -2.64 15.28 -25.18
C THR A 398 -3.54 15.09 -26.40
N THR A 399 -3.33 14.00 -27.14
CA THR A 399 -4.15 13.65 -28.30
C THR A 399 -5.54 13.17 -27.88
N ALA A 400 -5.63 12.38 -26.81
CA ALA A 400 -6.88 11.78 -26.33
C ALA A 400 -7.79 12.77 -25.59
N THR A 401 -7.22 13.71 -24.84
CA THR A 401 -7.99 14.61 -23.96
C THR A 401 -8.09 16.04 -24.49
N GLY A 402 -7.29 16.41 -25.49
CA GLY A 402 -7.17 17.78 -25.99
C GLY A 402 -6.44 18.74 -25.04
N GLY A 403 -6.15 18.32 -23.79
CA GLY A 403 -5.38 19.06 -22.81
C GLY A 403 -3.88 18.99 -23.12
N ARG A 404 -3.17 20.12 -22.99
CA ARG A 404 -1.73 20.23 -23.20
C ARG A 404 -1.03 20.75 -21.95
N PRO A 405 -1.06 20.00 -20.83
CA PRO A 405 -0.33 20.37 -19.63
C PRO A 405 1.17 20.19 -19.81
N ALA A 406 1.95 20.96 -19.04
CA ALA A 406 3.39 20.79 -18.96
C ALA A 406 3.77 19.48 -18.22
N LEU A 407 4.94 18.94 -18.51
CA LEU A 407 5.53 17.81 -17.78
C LEU A 407 6.76 18.29 -17.01
N LEU A 408 6.67 18.23 -15.68
CA LEU A 408 7.75 18.60 -14.78
C LEU A 408 8.41 17.33 -14.22
N ILE A 409 9.73 17.21 -14.38
CA ILE A 409 10.49 16.08 -13.86
C ILE A 409 11.46 16.57 -12.78
N HIS A 410 11.27 16.12 -11.55
CA HIS A 410 12.18 16.43 -10.45
C HIS A 410 13.11 15.24 -10.18
N THR A 411 14.41 15.50 -10.04
CA THR A 411 15.45 14.47 -9.89
C THR A 411 16.20 14.63 -8.58
N ARG A 412 16.77 13.54 -8.07
CA ARG A 412 17.58 13.59 -6.85
C ARG A 412 18.93 14.29 -7.02
N THR A 413 19.53 14.22 -8.22
CA THR A 413 20.89 14.74 -8.42
C THR A 413 21.01 15.57 -9.70
N ALA A 414 21.88 16.58 -9.67
CA ALA A 414 22.15 17.43 -10.83
C ALA A 414 22.75 16.63 -12.00
N SER A 415 23.54 15.60 -11.72
CA SER A 415 24.08 14.71 -12.75
C SER A 415 22.99 13.91 -13.47
N ARG A 416 21.99 13.42 -12.72
CA ARG A 416 20.84 12.72 -13.28
C ARG A 416 19.96 13.65 -14.11
N ASP A 417 19.74 14.87 -13.63
CA ASP A 417 19.05 15.93 -14.37
C ASP A 417 19.73 16.18 -15.72
N GLN A 418 21.03 16.44 -15.75
CA GLN A 418 21.77 16.71 -16.98
C GLN A 418 21.66 15.56 -18.00
N ALA A 419 21.76 14.31 -17.54
CA ALA A 419 21.62 13.14 -18.40
C ALA A 419 20.21 13.00 -19.00
N LEU A 420 19.17 13.29 -18.21
CA LEU A 420 17.79 13.34 -18.71
C LEU A 420 17.60 14.46 -19.71
N ARG A 421 18.12 15.66 -19.42
CA ARG A 421 18.01 16.82 -20.32
C ARG A 421 18.59 16.52 -21.69
N HIS A 422 19.81 15.97 -21.73
CA HIS A 422 20.47 15.61 -22.97
C HIS A 422 19.68 14.56 -23.77
N ARG A 423 19.09 13.58 -23.08
CA ARG A 423 18.39 12.46 -23.74
C ARG A 423 16.97 12.82 -24.18
N LEU A 424 16.23 13.55 -23.35
CA LEU A 424 14.80 13.81 -23.56
C LEU A 424 14.52 15.02 -24.44
N ALA A 425 15.49 15.93 -24.64
CA ALA A 425 15.26 17.18 -25.37
C ALA A 425 14.70 16.97 -26.79
N ARG A 426 15.31 16.06 -27.57
CA ARG A 426 14.87 15.76 -28.93
C ARG A 426 13.53 15.02 -28.98
N PRO A 427 13.33 13.89 -28.27
CA PRO A 427 12.04 13.20 -28.25
C PRO A 427 10.87 14.07 -27.75
N ALA A 428 11.09 14.89 -26.71
CA ALA A 428 10.06 15.79 -26.21
C ALA A 428 9.66 16.85 -27.25
N ALA A 429 10.63 17.39 -27.99
CA ALA A 429 10.35 18.34 -29.07
C ALA A 429 9.61 17.69 -30.25
N GLU A 430 10.01 16.47 -30.66
CA GLU A 430 9.35 15.71 -31.73
C GLU A 430 7.89 15.35 -31.37
N LEU A 431 7.61 15.10 -30.10
CA LEU A 431 6.27 14.83 -29.57
C LEU A 431 5.46 16.09 -29.23
N GLY A 432 6.04 17.28 -29.37
CA GLY A 432 5.38 18.55 -29.05
C GLY A 432 5.07 18.74 -27.56
N LEU A 433 5.85 18.12 -26.66
CA LEU A 433 5.66 18.19 -25.22
C LEU A 433 6.43 19.36 -24.58
N HIS A 434 5.77 20.06 -23.65
CA HIS A 434 6.40 21.09 -22.82
C HIS A 434 7.01 20.45 -21.57
N VAL A 435 8.32 20.20 -21.59
CA VAL A 435 9.02 19.51 -20.49
C VAL A 435 10.03 20.44 -19.81
N ALA A 436 10.01 20.48 -18.47
CA ALA A 436 11.05 21.12 -17.67
C ALA A 436 11.53 20.20 -16.55
N THR A 437 12.78 20.37 -16.17
CA THR A 437 13.43 19.53 -15.18
C THR A 437 14.04 20.34 -14.05
N SER A 438 14.18 19.71 -12.88
CA SER A 438 14.84 20.28 -11.71
C SER A 438 15.59 19.20 -10.92
N SER A 439 16.51 19.60 -10.04
CA SER A 439 17.34 18.70 -9.23
C SER A 439 17.35 19.13 -7.77
N ALA A 440 17.31 18.17 -6.84
CA ALA A 440 17.38 18.44 -5.40
C ALA A 440 18.72 19.06 -4.95
N ASP A 441 19.82 18.75 -5.64
CA ASP A 441 21.15 19.34 -5.38
C ASP A 441 21.21 20.85 -5.62
N PHE A 442 20.22 21.43 -6.30
CA PHE A 442 20.21 22.85 -6.58
C PHE A 442 19.63 23.63 -5.40
N THR A 443 20.38 24.60 -4.91
CA THR A 443 19.91 25.52 -3.87
C THR A 443 19.78 26.92 -4.43
N THR A 444 18.74 27.63 -4.00
CA THR A 444 18.48 29.02 -4.38
C THR A 444 18.24 29.83 -3.12
N THR A 445 18.62 31.11 -3.14
CA THR A 445 18.38 32.05 -2.03
C THR A 445 16.90 32.29 -1.76
N SER A 446 16.04 32.00 -2.75
CA SER A 446 14.59 32.02 -2.62
C SER A 446 14.00 30.60 -2.72
N PRO A 447 13.14 30.18 -1.78
CA PRO A 447 12.38 28.93 -1.90
C PRO A 447 11.55 28.85 -3.18
N TRP A 448 11.16 30.00 -3.73
CA TRP A 448 10.36 30.15 -4.95
C TRP A 448 11.19 30.59 -6.16
N GLY A 449 12.52 30.45 -6.06
CA GLY A 449 13.45 30.91 -7.07
C GLY A 449 13.31 30.16 -8.40
N PRO A 450 14.20 30.45 -9.36
CA PRO A 450 14.21 29.74 -10.62
C PRO A 450 14.67 28.31 -10.36
N TRP A 451 13.75 27.37 -10.19
CA TRP A 451 14.05 25.95 -9.93
C TRP A 451 14.08 25.11 -11.19
N TRP A 452 13.29 25.50 -12.19
CA TRP A 452 12.94 24.68 -13.33
C TRP A 452 13.69 25.11 -14.57
N THR A 453 14.20 24.16 -15.33
CA THR A 453 14.89 24.47 -16.58
C THR A 453 14.13 23.78 -17.73
N PRO A 454 13.59 24.51 -18.73
CA PRO A 454 12.91 23.90 -19.87
C PRO A 454 13.89 23.11 -20.74
N LEU A 455 13.44 22.04 -21.39
CA LEU A 455 14.29 21.16 -22.22
C LEU A 455 14.66 21.75 -23.58
N GLN A 456 14.13 22.91 -23.95
CA GLN A 456 14.43 23.56 -25.22
C GLN A 456 15.89 24.05 -25.31
N PRO A 457 16.48 24.12 -26.51
CA PRO A 457 17.83 24.65 -26.70
C PRO A 457 17.96 26.06 -26.12
N GLY A 458 18.93 26.27 -25.21
CA GLY A 458 19.16 27.57 -24.56
C GLY A 458 18.22 27.89 -23.40
N GLY A 459 17.39 26.93 -22.95
CA GLY A 459 16.50 27.09 -21.80
C GLY A 459 17.25 27.49 -20.53
N GLN A 460 17.00 28.71 -20.05
CA GLN A 460 17.51 29.17 -18.76
C GLN A 460 16.60 28.72 -17.63
N ARG A 461 17.18 28.60 -16.44
CA ARG A 461 16.44 28.23 -15.24
C ARG A 461 15.46 29.35 -14.87
N THR A 462 14.23 28.98 -14.55
CA THR A 462 13.10 29.90 -14.37
C THR A 462 12.12 29.38 -13.31
N THR A 463 11.20 30.24 -12.89
CA THR A 463 10.13 29.93 -11.91
C THR A 463 8.97 29.20 -12.60
N LEU A 464 8.00 28.69 -11.84
CA LEU A 464 6.77 28.12 -12.43
C LEU A 464 6.00 29.16 -13.25
N THR A 465 5.93 30.40 -12.75
CA THR A 465 5.33 31.54 -13.45
C THR A 465 6.09 31.86 -14.74
N GLY A 466 7.42 31.79 -14.70
CA GLY A 466 8.25 31.94 -15.90
C GLY A 466 8.07 30.81 -16.91
N LEU A 467 7.85 29.56 -16.47
CA LEU A 467 7.47 28.47 -17.38
C LEU A 467 6.12 28.73 -18.05
N ALA A 468 5.13 29.22 -17.30
CA ALA A 468 3.81 29.55 -17.82
C ALA A 468 3.90 30.65 -18.89
N ALA A 469 4.73 31.67 -18.67
CA ALA A 469 5.00 32.72 -19.64
C ALA A 469 5.77 32.20 -20.88
N HIS A 470 6.67 31.24 -20.68
CA HIS A 470 7.51 30.68 -21.75
C HIS A 470 6.77 29.73 -22.70
N TRP A 471 5.64 29.15 -22.25
CA TRP A 471 4.86 28.18 -23.02
C TRP A 471 3.43 28.68 -23.27
N PRO A 472 3.20 29.46 -24.35
CA PRO A 472 1.85 29.89 -24.72
C PRO A 472 1.02 28.69 -25.19
N GLY A 473 -0.24 28.61 -24.74
CA GLY A 473 -1.18 27.58 -25.18
C GLY A 473 -1.23 26.31 -24.33
N LEU A 474 -0.67 26.33 -23.11
CA LEU A 474 -0.92 25.29 -22.12
C LEU A 474 -2.41 25.24 -21.78
N THR A 475 -2.99 24.04 -21.83
CA THR A 475 -4.38 23.80 -21.47
C THR A 475 -4.47 22.71 -20.42
N SER A 476 -5.42 22.85 -19.51
CA SER A 476 -5.68 21.84 -18.49
C SER A 476 -6.16 20.54 -19.12
N ALA A 477 -5.96 19.43 -18.40
CA ALA A 477 -6.68 18.20 -18.68
C ALA A 477 -8.20 18.45 -18.59
N GLY A 478 -8.95 18.06 -19.62
CA GLY A 478 -10.39 18.27 -19.70
C GLY A 478 -11.17 17.48 -18.63
N GLY A 479 -12.35 18.01 -18.24
CA GLY A 479 -13.26 17.33 -17.31
C GLY A 479 -12.83 17.34 -15.84
N LEU A 480 -12.01 18.32 -15.44
CA LEU A 480 -11.61 18.53 -14.04
C LEU A 480 -12.37 19.72 -13.45
N GLU A 481 -13.14 19.46 -12.40
CA GLU A 481 -13.80 20.49 -11.60
C GLU A 481 -12.94 20.81 -10.36
N PRO A 482 -13.00 22.03 -9.79
CA PRO A 482 -12.29 22.35 -8.55
C PRO A 482 -12.59 21.39 -7.37
N SER A 483 -13.78 20.78 -7.35
CA SER A 483 -14.18 19.76 -6.38
C SER A 483 -13.42 18.43 -6.50
N ASP A 484 -12.73 18.19 -7.62
CA ASP A 484 -11.94 16.99 -7.84
C ASP A 484 -10.59 17.00 -7.11
N ALA A 485 -10.18 18.16 -6.56
CA ALA A 485 -8.93 18.30 -5.83
C ALA A 485 -8.87 17.36 -4.62
N ASP A 486 -7.75 16.67 -4.45
CA ASP A 486 -7.53 15.77 -3.31
C ASP A 486 -7.38 16.52 -1.97
N THR A 487 -7.32 17.85 -2.00
CA THR A 487 -7.02 18.66 -0.83
C THR A 487 -7.87 19.92 -0.86
N PRO A 488 -8.82 20.13 0.07
CA PRO A 488 -9.11 21.49 0.50
C PRO A 488 -7.83 22.01 1.15
N LEU A 489 -7.29 23.14 0.70
CA LEU A 489 -6.02 23.74 1.14
C LEU A 489 -6.03 24.14 2.64
N THR A 490 -6.12 23.17 3.55
CA THR A 490 -6.09 23.34 5.01
C THR A 490 -5.02 22.44 5.63
N LEU A 491 -3.80 22.47 5.09
CA LEU A 491 -2.63 22.00 5.84
C LEU A 491 -2.20 23.12 6.81
N PRO A 492 -1.92 22.84 8.09
CA PRO A 492 -1.46 23.84 9.03
C PRO A 492 -0.17 24.48 8.53
N VAL A 493 -0.16 25.81 8.50
CA VAL A 493 1.00 26.63 8.19
C VAL A 493 1.97 26.53 9.37
N PRO A 494 3.23 26.09 9.19
CA PRO A 494 4.24 26.33 10.20
C PRO A 494 4.39 27.85 10.37
N PRO A 495 4.49 28.37 11.60
CA PRO A 495 4.45 29.80 11.86
C PRO A 495 5.49 30.55 11.02
N LEU A 496 5.06 31.64 10.39
CA LEU A 496 5.97 32.56 9.70
C LEU A 496 7.02 33.04 10.71
N PRO A 497 8.32 33.10 10.35
CA PRO A 497 9.29 33.77 11.19
C PRO A 497 8.84 35.23 11.38
N PRO A 498 9.02 35.79 12.58
CA PRO A 498 8.56 37.15 12.88
C PRO A 498 9.17 38.13 11.87
N THR A 499 8.31 38.95 11.28
CA THR A 499 8.74 40.08 10.46
C THR A 499 9.67 40.96 11.30
N PRO A 500 10.85 41.34 10.80
CA PRO A 500 11.68 42.31 11.50
C PRO A 500 10.88 43.61 11.58
N GLU A 501 10.50 43.99 12.81
CA GLU A 501 10.00 45.32 13.09
C GLU A 501 11.09 46.31 12.68
N ILE A 502 10.90 46.96 11.53
CA ILE A 502 11.61 48.20 11.24
C ILE A 502 10.85 49.28 12.00
N GLY A 503 11.20 49.43 13.28
CA GLY A 503 10.90 50.62 14.07
C GLY A 503 11.89 51.75 13.75
N PRO A 504 11.49 53.01 13.98
CA PRO A 504 11.85 54.20 13.19
C PRO A 504 13.34 54.56 13.10
#